data_AF-A0A9D2I9N2-F1
#
_entry.id   AF-A0A9D2I9N2-F1
#
_cell.length_a   1.000
_cell.length_b   1.000
_cell.length_c   1.000
_cell.angle_alpha   90.00
_cell.angle_beta   90.00
_cell.angle_gamma   90.00
#
_symmetry.space_group_name_H-M   'P 1'
#
loop_
_entity.id
_entity.type
_entity.pdbx_description
1 polymer ?
#
loop_
_entity_poly.entity_id
_entity_poly.type
_entity_poly.pdbx_seq_one_letter_code
_entity_poly.pdbx_strand_id
1 'polypeptide(L)'
;MNNEFYEHKKSDAVKWIIVFVLIAVLIAGVVASLAVSLSDKIDTEEPETETETAAYANDFTAECFNSPNVKLAMSSAATVAADSSVSKTLTATVYPLDATNRLVDWSIAWSNQGKSEDVTDYVTVTPTYDGSSEATVTCLKPFGSDQITITVTTRQGGYTATCVVTFRGVATSIYLTSSVSPTTNSGRGEYYDLPSKTSTTFTVNLSNVWDTVGSYDLSAEISAVGSIYVCDVFGDSFGGSTNENVRQVNISDLMQYLGVTASVSGNTVTVTANKVLDSFFYSHSEGDEYGTGTWYYNDYVFYEDWMEGMGTAYSEEYKEGAAYNASHIDSCYYLLKVTDSISGLSTSVKFWVSTGVSSVQLSESAISF
;
A
#
# COMPACT_ATOMS: atom_id res chain seq x y z
N MET A 1 -50.68 62.85 -13.18
CA MET A 1 -51.03 61.41 -13.23
C MET A 1 -50.22 60.77 -14.33
N ASN A 2 -49.17 60.01 -13.96
CA ASN A 2 -48.40 59.03 -14.75
C ASN A 2 -46.95 58.93 -14.23
N ASN A 3 -46.77 58.69 -12.93
CA ASN A 3 -45.47 58.22 -12.43
C ASN A 3 -45.55 57.05 -11.43
N GLU A 4 -46.75 56.59 -11.08
CA GLU A 4 -46.91 55.45 -10.15
C GLU A 4 -46.88 54.08 -10.87
N PHE A 5 -47.09 54.02 -12.19
CA PHE A 5 -47.08 52.73 -12.92
C PHE A 5 -45.68 52.24 -13.34
N TYR A 6 -44.65 53.09 -13.33
CA TYR A 6 -43.28 52.72 -13.74
C TYR A 6 -42.39 52.24 -12.58
N GLU A 7 -42.71 52.60 -11.33
CA GLU A 7 -42.02 52.04 -10.15
C GLU A 7 -42.48 50.62 -9.84
N HIS A 8 -43.76 50.29 -10.09
CA HIS A 8 -44.28 48.93 -9.88
C HIS A 8 -43.69 47.88 -10.84
N LYS A 9 -43.36 48.25 -12.09
CA LYS A 9 -42.75 47.30 -13.04
C LYS A 9 -41.31 46.91 -12.71
N LYS A 10 -40.51 47.79 -12.09
CA LYS A 10 -39.15 47.45 -11.65
C LYS A 10 -39.14 46.71 -10.31
N SER A 11 -40.06 47.04 -9.40
CA SER A 11 -40.23 46.31 -8.13
C SER A 11 -40.68 44.86 -8.35
N ASP A 12 -41.67 44.63 -9.23
CA ASP A 12 -42.16 43.26 -9.44
C ASP A 12 -41.19 42.41 -10.26
N ALA A 13 -40.46 42.97 -11.24
CA ALA A 13 -39.40 42.24 -11.93
C ALA A 13 -38.29 41.76 -10.98
N VAL A 14 -37.90 42.59 -9.99
CA VAL A 14 -36.91 42.22 -8.97
C VAL A 14 -37.48 41.20 -7.96
N LYS A 15 -38.77 41.29 -7.60
CA LYS A 15 -39.44 40.28 -6.76
C LYS A 15 -39.56 38.93 -7.45
N TRP A 16 -39.87 38.89 -8.75
CA TRP A 16 -39.92 37.65 -9.52
C TRP A 16 -38.53 37.04 -9.72
N ILE A 17 -37.48 37.84 -9.94
CA ILE A 17 -36.10 37.33 -10.03
C ILE A 17 -35.65 36.69 -8.71
N ILE A 18 -35.95 37.29 -7.56
CA ILE A 18 -35.61 36.71 -6.25
C ILE A 18 -36.40 35.41 -6.00
N VAL A 19 -37.67 35.34 -6.40
CA VAL A 19 -38.49 34.12 -6.30
C VAL A 19 -37.98 33.03 -7.25
N PHE A 20 -37.58 33.35 -8.48
CA PHE A 20 -37.00 32.36 -9.41
C PHE A 20 -35.58 31.92 -9.00
N VAL A 21 -34.77 32.78 -8.39
CA VAL A 21 -33.47 32.39 -7.81
C VAL A 21 -33.67 31.50 -6.58
N LEU A 22 -34.63 31.82 -5.70
CA LEU A 22 -34.95 30.97 -4.55
C LEU A 22 -35.55 29.63 -4.98
N ILE A 23 -36.43 29.60 -6.00
CA ILE A 23 -36.98 28.36 -6.57
C ILE A 23 -35.91 27.57 -7.32
N ALA A 24 -34.97 28.19 -8.03
CA ALA A 24 -33.86 27.50 -8.67
C ALA A 24 -32.87 26.91 -7.65
N VAL A 25 -32.64 27.60 -6.52
CA VAL A 25 -31.87 27.05 -5.39
C VAL A 25 -32.64 25.92 -4.70
N LEU A 26 -33.96 25.98 -4.62
CA LEU A 26 -34.80 24.93 -4.04
C LEU A 26 -34.94 23.72 -4.98
N ILE A 27 -34.98 23.91 -6.30
CA ILE A 27 -34.99 22.83 -7.29
C ILE A 27 -33.58 22.23 -7.47
N ALA A 28 -32.50 23.02 -7.38
CA ALA A 28 -31.14 22.47 -7.29
C ALA A 28 -30.94 21.66 -6.00
N GLY A 29 -31.53 22.10 -4.88
CA GLY A 29 -31.57 21.36 -3.62
C GLY A 29 -32.41 20.08 -3.69
N VAL A 30 -33.53 20.09 -4.41
CA VAL A 30 -34.42 18.92 -4.52
C VAL A 30 -33.97 17.93 -5.61
N VAL A 31 -33.34 18.38 -6.70
CA VAL A 31 -32.75 17.47 -7.71
C VAL A 31 -31.44 16.86 -7.17
N ALA A 32 -30.68 17.58 -6.34
CA ALA A 32 -29.57 16.98 -5.59
C ALA A 32 -30.07 15.96 -4.55
N SER A 33 -31.21 16.22 -3.88
CA SER A 33 -31.77 15.25 -2.92
C SER A 33 -32.50 14.06 -3.57
N LEU A 34 -33.00 14.18 -4.81
CA LEU A 34 -33.69 13.08 -5.50
C LEU A 34 -32.74 12.18 -6.32
N ALA A 35 -31.59 12.69 -6.78
CA ALA A 35 -30.56 11.87 -7.42
C ALA A 35 -29.83 10.97 -6.40
N VAL A 36 -29.74 11.39 -5.13
CA VAL A 36 -29.15 10.59 -4.04
C VAL A 36 -30.10 9.48 -3.55
N SER A 37 -31.39 9.49 -3.91
CA SER A 37 -32.36 8.47 -3.51
C SER A 37 -32.63 7.36 -4.54
N LEU A 38 -31.92 7.33 -5.68
CA LEU A 38 -32.08 6.29 -6.71
C LEU A 38 -30.72 5.89 -7.30
N SER A 39 -29.86 5.30 -6.49
CA SER A 39 -28.92 4.26 -6.91
C SER A 39 -28.61 3.40 -5.70
N ASP A 40 -29.22 2.21 -5.69
CA ASP A 40 -29.05 1.22 -4.65
C ASP A 40 -27.71 0.49 -4.87
N LYS A 41 -26.94 0.36 -3.79
CA LYS A 41 -25.75 -0.48 -3.57
C LYS A 41 -24.45 -0.20 -4.35
N ILE A 42 -23.68 0.77 -3.86
CA ILE A 42 -22.23 0.62 -3.68
C ILE A 42 -21.90 1.26 -2.33
N ASP A 43 -21.79 0.46 -1.28
CA ASP A 43 -21.30 0.89 0.04
C ASP A 43 -19.87 1.39 -0.14
N THR A 44 -19.74 2.72 -0.23
CA THR A 44 -18.47 3.42 -0.10
C THR A 44 -18.49 4.00 1.30
N GLU A 45 -17.90 3.28 2.25
CA GLU A 45 -17.58 3.82 3.56
C GLU A 45 -16.65 5.02 3.34
N GLU A 46 -17.06 6.22 3.77
CA GLU A 46 -16.10 7.27 4.12
C GLU A 46 -15.09 6.65 5.09
N PRO A 47 -13.78 6.92 4.96
CA PRO A 47 -12.82 6.36 5.89
C PRO A 47 -13.15 6.96 7.26
N GLU A 48 -13.79 6.14 8.10
CA GLU A 48 -13.88 6.44 9.51
C GLU A 48 -12.45 6.73 9.98
N THR A 49 -12.32 7.71 10.85
CA THR A 49 -11.08 7.89 11.58
C THR A 49 -11.01 6.68 12.50
N GLU A 50 -10.46 5.57 11.99
CA GLU A 50 -10.10 4.40 12.76
C GLU A 50 -9.00 4.88 13.71
N THR A 51 -9.49 5.38 14.84
CA THR A 51 -8.74 5.95 15.95
C THR A 51 -7.50 5.12 16.21
N GLU A 52 -6.33 5.76 16.29
CA GLU A 52 -4.99 5.18 16.52
C GLU A 52 -5.01 3.99 17.51
N THR A 53 -5.93 3.97 18.47
CA THR A 53 -6.24 2.86 19.39
C THR A 53 -6.51 1.47 18.78
N ALA A 54 -6.98 1.36 17.54
CA ALA A 54 -7.20 0.06 16.88
C ALA A 54 -5.88 -0.58 16.41
N ALA A 55 -4.88 0.23 16.03
CA ALA A 55 -3.60 -0.25 15.52
C ALA A 55 -2.78 -0.99 16.61
N TYR A 56 -2.89 -0.54 17.86
CA TYR A 56 -2.18 -1.13 19.01
C TYR A 56 -2.89 -2.33 19.63
N ALA A 57 -4.11 -2.64 19.17
CA ALA A 57 -4.88 -3.78 19.66
C ALA A 57 -4.16 -5.11 19.46
N ASN A 58 -3.24 -5.21 18.50
CA ASN A 58 -2.50 -6.45 18.25
C ASN A 58 -1.07 -6.45 18.78
N ASP A 59 -0.61 -5.37 19.40
CA ASP A 59 0.78 -5.26 19.89
C ASP A 59 1.14 -6.30 20.95
N PHE A 60 0.16 -6.68 21.75
CA PHE A 60 0.25 -7.88 22.57
C PHE A 60 -1.08 -8.63 22.54
N THR A 61 -0.98 -9.95 22.57
CA THR A 61 -2.14 -10.85 22.60
C THR A 61 -2.16 -11.64 23.89
N ALA A 62 -3.34 -12.08 24.31
CA ALA A 62 -3.52 -12.79 25.57
C ALA A 62 -4.35 -14.05 25.32
N GLU A 63 -3.78 -15.22 25.59
CA GLU A 63 -4.47 -16.50 25.52
C GLU A 63 -4.90 -16.92 26.93
N CYS A 64 -6.21 -16.96 27.18
CA CYS A 64 -6.75 -17.21 28.51
C CYS A 64 -7.20 -18.67 28.71
N PHE A 65 -6.71 -19.28 29.79
CA PHE A 65 -7.00 -20.64 30.24
C PHE A 65 -7.98 -20.60 31.40
N ASN A 66 -9.25 -20.84 31.08
CA ASN A 66 -10.35 -20.80 32.03
C ASN A 66 -10.39 -22.04 32.93
N SER A 67 -10.96 -21.88 34.12
CA SER A 67 -11.32 -22.99 35.01
C SER A 67 -12.84 -23.08 35.16
N PRO A 68 -13.38 -24.16 35.77
CA PRO A 68 -14.81 -24.26 36.07
C PRO A 68 -15.35 -23.10 36.92
N ASN A 69 -14.48 -22.49 37.74
CA ASN A 69 -14.85 -21.48 38.72
C ASN A 69 -14.49 -20.06 38.28
N VAL A 70 -13.56 -19.87 37.34
CA VAL A 70 -13.16 -18.54 36.88
C VAL A 70 -12.96 -18.54 35.36
N LYS A 71 -13.63 -17.62 34.68
CA LYS A 71 -13.40 -17.34 33.24
C LYS A 71 -12.76 -15.97 33.07
N LEU A 72 -11.78 -15.88 32.17
CA LEU A 72 -11.07 -14.67 31.81
C LEU A 72 -11.40 -14.26 30.38
N ALA A 73 -11.53 -12.95 30.16
CA ALA A 73 -11.68 -12.35 28.84
C ALA A 73 -10.89 -11.05 28.77
N MET A 74 -10.04 -10.92 27.75
CA MET A 74 -9.29 -9.70 27.44
C MET A 74 -10.08 -8.88 26.42
N SER A 75 -10.16 -7.55 26.59
CA SER A 75 -10.75 -6.66 25.61
C SER A 75 -9.98 -6.69 24.28
N SER A 76 -10.69 -6.53 23.17
CA SER A 76 -10.08 -6.31 21.85
C SER A 76 -9.53 -4.88 21.73
N ALA A 77 -10.25 -3.90 22.30
CA ALA A 77 -9.81 -2.51 22.32
C ALA A 77 -8.54 -2.35 23.17
N ALA A 78 -7.58 -1.61 22.64
CA ALA A 78 -6.40 -1.15 23.33
C ALA A 78 -6.40 0.38 23.46
N THR A 79 -5.67 0.88 24.43
CA THR A 79 -5.42 2.31 24.64
C THR A 79 -3.93 2.54 24.72
N VAL A 80 -3.46 3.69 24.22
CA VAL A 80 -2.06 4.07 24.27
C VAL A 80 -1.89 5.33 25.09
N ALA A 81 -0.95 5.29 26.03
CA ALA A 81 -0.60 6.42 26.84
C ALA A 81 0.53 7.24 26.21
N ALA A 82 0.75 8.45 26.72
CA ALA A 82 1.78 9.36 26.21
C ALA A 82 3.21 8.83 26.37
N ASP A 83 3.41 7.80 27.20
CA ASP A 83 4.68 7.10 27.40
C ASP A 83 4.84 5.86 26.51
N SER A 84 4.02 5.75 25.46
CA SER A 84 3.97 4.61 24.52
C SER A 84 3.49 3.29 25.14
N SER A 85 3.06 3.27 26.40
CA SER A 85 2.50 2.06 26.98
C SER A 85 1.13 1.73 26.39
N VAL A 86 0.88 0.44 26.16
CA VAL A 86 -0.37 -0.05 25.56
C VAL A 86 -1.14 -0.84 26.61
N SER A 87 -2.41 -0.49 26.82
CA SER A 87 -3.25 -1.09 27.86
C SER A 87 -4.52 -1.73 27.30
N LYS A 88 -4.93 -2.85 27.92
CA LYS A 88 -6.20 -3.56 27.67
C LYS A 88 -6.87 -3.94 28.98
N THR A 89 -8.19 -4.16 28.96
CA THR A 89 -8.97 -4.57 30.13
C THR A 89 -9.13 -6.08 30.21
N LEU A 90 -8.74 -6.69 31.33
CA LEU A 90 -8.91 -8.11 31.63
C LEU A 90 -10.03 -8.29 32.65
N THR A 91 -11.06 -9.05 32.29
CA THR A 91 -12.23 -9.30 33.12
C THR A 91 -12.29 -10.75 33.58
N ALA A 92 -12.44 -10.97 34.88
CA ALA A 92 -12.67 -12.27 35.50
C ALA A 92 -14.15 -12.46 35.85
N THR A 93 -14.75 -13.56 35.42
CA THR A 93 -16.10 -13.98 35.80
C THR A 93 -16.01 -15.18 36.74
N VAL A 94 -16.39 -14.98 38.01
CA VAL A 94 -16.37 -16.01 39.06
C VAL A 94 -17.70 -16.77 39.09
N TYR A 95 -17.62 -18.10 39.21
CA TYR A 95 -18.76 -19.02 39.28
C TYR A 95 -18.82 -19.79 40.62
N PRO A 96 -20.05 -20.03 41.13
CA PRO A 96 -21.33 -19.67 40.53
C PRO A 96 -21.62 -18.16 40.64
N LEU A 97 -22.48 -17.64 39.75
CA LEU A 97 -22.69 -16.18 39.63
C LEU A 97 -23.33 -15.55 40.89
N ASP A 98 -23.99 -16.37 41.71
CA ASP A 98 -24.64 -16.04 42.97
C ASP A 98 -23.72 -16.22 44.20
N ALA A 99 -22.42 -16.50 44.00
CA ALA A 99 -21.44 -16.57 45.07
C ALA A 99 -21.43 -15.27 45.90
N THR A 100 -21.48 -15.39 47.23
CA THR A 100 -21.52 -14.25 48.15
C THR A 100 -20.25 -13.40 48.11
N ASN A 101 -19.09 -14.01 47.83
CA ASN A 101 -17.83 -13.30 47.63
C ASN A 101 -17.25 -13.66 46.25
N ARG A 102 -17.08 -12.64 45.41
CA ARG A 102 -16.52 -12.73 44.05
C ARG A 102 -15.23 -11.92 43.90
N LEU A 103 -14.62 -11.53 45.01
CA LEU A 103 -13.37 -10.78 45.01
C LEU A 103 -12.21 -11.69 44.58
N VAL A 104 -11.30 -11.12 43.80
CA VAL A 104 -10.14 -11.83 43.25
C VAL A 104 -8.85 -11.06 43.46
N ASP A 105 -7.74 -11.78 43.53
CA ASP A 105 -6.39 -11.23 43.51
C ASP A 105 -5.72 -11.56 42.19
N TRP A 106 -4.89 -10.63 41.71
CA TRP A 106 -4.17 -10.74 40.45
C TRP A 106 -2.67 -10.84 40.73
N SER A 107 -1.98 -11.70 40.00
CA SER A 107 -0.52 -11.79 40.03
C SER A 107 0.05 -11.99 38.63
N ILE A 108 1.33 -11.66 38.47
CA ILE A 108 2.05 -11.80 37.20
C ILE A 108 3.40 -12.45 37.43
N ALA A 109 3.85 -13.23 36.46
CA ALA A 109 5.17 -13.84 36.44
C ALA A 109 5.62 -14.10 35.00
N TRP A 110 6.93 -14.17 34.79
CA TRP A 110 7.48 -14.75 33.57
C TRP A 110 7.02 -16.20 33.43
N SER A 111 6.50 -16.57 32.26
CA SER A 111 6.22 -17.96 31.91
C SER A 111 7.52 -18.74 31.67
N ASN A 112 8.54 -18.05 31.14
CA ASN A 112 9.85 -18.63 30.84
C ASN A 112 10.69 -18.74 32.12
N GLN A 113 11.34 -19.90 32.32
CA GLN A 113 12.23 -20.09 33.47
C GLN A 113 13.54 -19.31 33.32
N GLY A 114 14.05 -18.77 34.43
CA GLY A 114 15.40 -18.20 34.49
C GLY A 114 15.52 -16.71 34.14
N LYS A 115 14.40 -16.01 33.93
CA LYS A 115 14.40 -14.54 33.80
C LYS A 115 14.64 -13.88 35.16
N SER A 116 15.71 -13.09 35.24
CA SER A 116 16.10 -12.34 36.44
C SER A 116 15.54 -10.92 36.49
N GLU A 117 15.03 -10.41 35.37
CA GLU A 117 14.43 -9.09 35.26
C GLU A 117 13.05 -9.08 35.92
N ASP A 118 12.66 -7.94 36.49
CA ASP A 118 11.33 -7.81 37.08
C ASP A 118 10.27 -7.81 35.97
N VAL A 119 9.27 -8.68 36.09
CA VAL A 119 8.17 -8.76 35.12
C VAL A 119 7.38 -7.43 35.07
N THR A 120 7.34 -6.69 36.18
CA THR A 120 6.67 -5.40 36.28
C THR A 120 7.36 -4.29 35.49
N ASP A 121 8.63 -4.47 35.10
CA ASP A 121 9.31 -3.56 34.18
C ASP A 121 8.77 -3.66 32.74
N TYR A 122 7.98 -4.70 32.44
CA TYR A 122 7.48 -5.02 31.10
C TYR A 122 5.96 -5.01 31.03
N VAL A 123 5.29 -5.67 31.97
CA VAL A 123 3.83 -5.72 32.03
C VAL A 123 3.37 -5.48 33.46
N THR A 124 2.34 -4.66 33.63
CA THR A 124 1.65 -4.50 34.91
C THR A 124 0.21 -4.97 34.80
N VAL A 125 -0.34 -5.47 35.91
CA VAL A 125 -1.77 -5.74 36.08
C VAL A 125 -2.28 -4.90 37.24
N THR A 126 -3.20 -3.98 36.97
CA THR A 126 -3.72 -3.04 37.96
C THR A 126 -5.23 -3.22 38.09
N PRO A 127 -5.72 -3.85 39.18
CA PRO A 127 -7.15 -3.95 39.46
C PRO A 127 -7.78 -2.57 39.64
N THR A 128 -9.04 -2.39 39.23
CA THR A 128 -9.73 -1.09 39.39
C THR A 128 -9.90 -0.68 40.86
N TYR A 129 -9.96 -1.66 41.76
CA TYR A 129 -9.88 -1.52 43.21
C TYR A 129 -9.45 -2.86 43.83
N ASP A 130 -9.11 -2.87 45.12
CA ASP A 130 -8.70 -4.08 45.83
C ASP A 130 -9.80 -5.16 45.79
N GLY A 131 -9.49 -6.32 45.19
CA GLY A 131 -10.44 -7.42 45.01
C GLY A 131 -11.28 -7.35 43.73
N SER A 132 -11.07 -6.37 42.84
CA SER A 132 -11.87 -6.20 41.63
C SER A 132 -11.72 -7.36 40.64
N SER A 133 -12.85 -7.72 40.00
CA SER A 133 -12.89 -8.65 38.87
C SER A 133 -12.42 -8.04 37.54
N GLU A 134 -12.12 -6.75 37.52
CA GLU A 134 -11.58 -6.05 36.35
C GLU A 134 -10.20 -5.49 36.67
N ALA A 135 -9.26 -5.75 35.78
CA ALA A 135 -7.90 -5.23 35.86
C ALA A 135 -7.45 -4.65 34.52
N THR A 136 -6.64 -3.60 34.57
CA THR A 136 -5.95 -3.05 33.41
C THR A 136 -4.61 -3.76 33.27
N VAL A 137 -4.37 -4.38 32.11
CA VAL A 137 -3.09 -4.97 31.74
C VAL A 137 -2.37 -3.97 30.86
N THR A 138 -1.20 -3.51 31.30
CA THR A 138 -0.41 -2.51 30.59
C THR A 138 0.92 -3.10 30.17
N CYS A 139 1.18 -3.14 28.86
CA CYS A 139 2.47 -3.44 28.27
C CYS A 139 3.30 -2.14 28.19
N LEU A 140 4.39 -2.08 28.97
CA LEU A 140 5.25 -0.91 29.10
C LEU A 140 6.34 -0.89 28.02
N LYS A 141 6.92 -2.06 27.70
CA LYS A 141 7.99 -2.19 26.71
C LYS A 141 8.03 -3.61 26.10
N PRO A 142 8.68 -3.78 24.93
CA PRO A 142 8.81 -5.08 24.28
C PRO A 142 9.51 -6.12 25.15
N PHE A 143 9.02 -7.36 25.13
CA PHE A 143 9.66 -8.51 25.79
C PHE A 143 9.93 -9.68 24.83
N GLY A 144 9.97 -9.40 23.52
CA GLY A 144 10.40 -10.35 22.49
C GLY A 144 9.57 -11.64 22.48
N SER A 145 10.26 -12.78 22.42
CA SER A 145 9.64 -14.12 22.40
C SER A 145 9.25 -14.65 23.79
N ASP A 146 9.58 -13.92 24.86
CA ASP A 146 9.19 -14.31 26.20
C ASP A 146 7.68 -14.16 26.38
N GLN A 147 7.14 -14.86 27.39
CA GLN A 147 5.72 -14.81 27.70
C GLN A 147 5.54 -14.48 29.17
N ILE A 148 4.42 -13.81 29.48
CA ILE A 148 4.06 -13.41 30.84
C ILE A 148 2.73 -14.06 31.20
N THR A 149 2.68 -14.77 32.31
CA THR A 149 1.44 -15.37 32.83
C THR A 149 0.81 -14.45 33.86
N ILE A 150 -0.41 -14.00 33.58
CA ILE A 150 -1.29 -13.37 34.56
C ILE A 150 -2.12 -14.48 35.21
N THR A 151 -2.17 -14.51 36.54
CA THR A 151 -3.00 -15.44 37.31
C THR A 151 -4.05 -14.65 38.08
N VAL A 152 -5.32 -15.02 37.94
CA VAL A 152 -6.39 -14.56 38.82
C VAL A 152 -6.68 -15.65 39.85
N THR A 153 -6.82 -15.27 41.12
CA THR A 153 -7.15 -16.18 42.22
C THR A 153 -8.32 -15.65 43.01
N THR A 154 -9.38 -16.44 43.19
CA THR A 154 -10.50 -16.08 44.06
C THR A 154 -10.06 -16.02 45.52
N ARG A 155 -10.41 -14.92 46.22
CA ARG A 155 -10.12 -14.78 47.66
C ARG A 155 -10.82 -15.84 48.50
N GLN A 156 -12.01 -16.22 48.07
CA GLN A 156 -12.75 -17.32 48.66
C GLN A 156 -12.54 -18.59 47.82
N GLY A 157 -11.93 -19.60 48.42
CA GLY A 157 -11.75 -20.92 47.81
C GLY A 157 -10.46 -21.12 47.02
N GLY A 158 -9.75 -20.04 46.66
CA GLY A 158 -8.42 -20.14 46.03
C GLY A 158 -8.43 -20.72 44.62
N TYR A 159 -9.58 -20.69 43.93
CA TYR A 159 -9.70 -21.11 42.54
C TYR A 159 -8.98 -20.14 41.62
N THR A 160 -8.32 -20.67 40.59
CA THR A 160 -7.50 -19.88 39.67
C THR A 160 -7.95 -20.01 38.22
N ALA A 161 -7.59 -19.01 37.43
CA ALA A 161 -7.51 -19.06 35.96
C ALA A 161 -6.28 -18.25 35.53
N THR A 162 -5.77 -18.50 34.33
CA THR A 162 -4.55 -17.82 33.86
C THR A 162 -4.76 -17.23 32.47
N CYS A 163 -3.98 -16.21 32.15
CA CYS A 163 -3.87 -15.69 30.79
C CYS A 163 -2.40 -15.47 30.43
N VAL A 164 -1.97 -16.03 29.30
CA VAL A 164 -0.59 -15.94 28.81
C VAL A 164 -0.52 -14.80 27.81
N VAL A 165 0.26 -13.78 28.15
CA VAL A 165 0.48 -12.58 27.37
C VAL A 165 1.73 -12.76 26.51
N THR A 166 1.59 -12.46 25.22
CA THR A 166 2.68 -12.49 24.24
C THR A 166 2.82 -11.15 23.55
N PHE A 167 4.05 -10.67 23.41
CA PHE A 167 4.35 -9.49 22.62
C PHE A 167 4.39 -9.84 21.13
N ARG A 168 3.76 -9.02 20.30
CA ARG A 168 3.81 -9.11 18.84
C ARG A 168 4.56 -7.91 18.26
N GLY A 169 4.36 -6.72 18.83
CA GLY A 169 4.92 -5.47 18.31
C GLY A 169 4.54 -5.28 16.85
N VAL A 170 3.25 -5.06 16.59
CA VAL A 170 2.72 -4.93 15.23
C VAL A 170 3.13 -3.57 14.68
N ALA A 171 3.49 -3.50 13.40
CA ALA A 171 3.88 -2.24 12.80
C ALA A 171 2.69 -1.28 12.70
N THR A 172 2.93 0.00 12.98
CA THR A 172 1.99 1.10 12.74
C THR A 172 2.43 2.01 11.60
N SER A 173 3.65 1.84 11.09
CA SER A 173 4.12 2.48 9.87
C SER A 173 4.95 1.52 9.02
N ILE A 174 4.90 1.72 7.70
CA ILE A 174 5.72 1.03 6.72
C ILE A 174 6.19 2.01 5.65
N TYR A 175 7.48 2.00 5.34
CA TYR A 175 8.05 2.78 4.23
C TYR A 175 9.28 2.11 3.63
N LEU A 176 9.59 2.46 2.39
CA LEU A 176 10.75 1.93 1.67
C LEU A 176 11.89 2.94 1.66
N THR A 177 13.11 2.42 1.75
CA THR A 177 14.34 3.19 1.51
C THR A 177 15.21 2.42 0.52
N SER A 178 16.03 3.14 -0.25
CA SER A 178 17.01 2.54 -1.15
C SER A 178 18.29 3.37 -1.13
N SER A 179 19.40 2.77 -1.51
CA SER A 179 20.65 3.49 -1.76
C SER A 179 20.59 4.31 -3.04
N VAL A 180 19.68 3.98 -3.96
CA VAL A 180 19.37 4.76 -5.15
C VAL A 180 18.41 5.89 -4.73
N SER A 181 18.74 7.13 -5.09
CA SER A 181 17.81 8.25 -4.87
C SER A 181 16.79 8.31 -6.00
N PRO A 182 15.53 8.68 -5.71
CA PRO A 182 14.55 8.87 -6.77
C PRO A 182 14.91 10.09 -7.64
N THR A 183 14.42 10.08 -8.86
CA THR A 183 14.44 11.19 -9.80
C THR A 183 13.01 11.64 -10.11
N THR A 184 12.84 12.72 -10.86
CA THR A 184 11.53 13.25 -11.22
C THR A 184 11.45 13.64 -12.70
N ASN A 185 10.29 13.40 -13.31
CA ASN A 185 9.90 14.03 -14.56
C ASN A 185 8.40 14.39 -14.53
N SER A 186 7.92 15.15 -15.51
CA SER A 186 6.52 15.60 -15.56
C SER A 186 5.51 14.47 -15.76
N GLY A 187 5.91 13.35 -16.39
CA GLY A 187 5.00 12.25 -16.70
C GLY A 187 4.84 11.22 -15.56
N ARG A 188 5.93 10.80 -14.92
CA ARG A 188 5.95 9.81 -13.83
C ARG A 188 5.77 10.44 -12.45
N GLY A 189 6.11 11.73 -12.29
CA GLY A 189 6.34 12.32 -10.98
C GLY A 189 7.66 11.83 -10.39
N GLU A 190 7.69 11.56 -9.09
CA GLU A 190 8.84 10.94 -8.42
C GLU A 190 8.89 9.43 -8.67
N TYR A 191 10.05 8.91 -9.06
CA TYR A 191 10.27 7.48 -9.32
C TYR A 191 11.75 7.09 -9.16
N TYR A 192 12.02 5.80 -8.95
CA TYR A 192 13.37 5.24 -8.97
C TYR A 192 13.76 4.83 -10.40
N ASP A 193 14.90 5.32 -10.90
CA ASP A 193 15.45 4.89 -12.18
C ASP A 193 16.39 3.69 -11.96
N LEU A 194 15.95 2.50 -12.39
CA LEU A 194 16.63 1.24 -12.14
C LEU A 194 17.37 0.76 -13.40
N PRO A 195 18.69 0.49 -13.33
CA PRO A 195 19.41 -0.04 -14.47
C PRO A 195 18.98 -1.47 -14.79
N SER A 196 18.69 -1.75 -16.06
CA SER A 196 18.49 -3.11 -16.55
C SER A 196 19.73 -4.00 -16.33
N LYS A 197 19.50 -5.32 -16.25
CA LYS A 197 20.50 -6.37 -15.97
C LYS A 197 21.18 -6.23 -14.60
N THR A 198 20.61 -5.41 -13.73
CA THR A 198 21.03 -5.27 -12.33
C THR A 198 19.85 -5.51 -11.41
N SER A 199 20.15 -5.69 -10.12
CA SER A 199 19.15 -5.78 -9.07
C SER A 199 19.28 -4.56 -8.17
N THR A 200 18.15 -3.94 -7.82
CA THR A 200 18.08 -2.86 -6.84
C THR A 200 17.36 -3.34 -5.60
N THR A 201 17.91 -3.00 -4.44
CA THR A 201 17.32 -3.35 -3.15
C THR A 201 16.57 -2.17 -2.55
N PHE A 202 15.41 -2.50 -1.98
CA PHE A 202 14.63 -1.61 -1.13
C PHE A 202 14.59 -2.24 0.27
N THR A 203 15.01 -1.48 1.27
CA THR A 203 14.82 -1.86 2.67
C THR A 203 13.43 -1.43 3.10
N VAL A 204 12.67 -2.38 3.62
CA VAL A 204 11.37 -2.17 4.26
C VAL A 204 11.61 -1.78 5.70
N ASN A 205 11.22 -0.56 6.04
CA ASN A 205 11.28 -0.06 7.39
C ASN A 205 9.89 -0.13 8.01
N LEU A 206 9.80 -0.85 9.12
CA LEU A 206 8.60 -0.99 9.92
C LEU A 206 8.87 -0.34 11.28
N SER A 207 7.91 0.42 11.80
CA SER A 207 8.02 0.98 13.14
C SER A 207 6.70 0.89 13.89
N ASN A 208 6.80 1.03 15.22
CA ASN A 208 5.69 1.15 16.15
C ASN A 208 6.09 2.09 17.29
N VAL A 209 5.26 2.24 18.31
CA VAL A 209 5.50 3.14 19.46
C VAL A 209 6.74 2.81 20.29
N TRP A 210 7.33 1.63 20.10
CA TRP A 210 8.58 1.20 20.74
C TRP A 210 9.75 1.08 19.76
N ASP A 211 9.57 1.47 18.49
CA ASP A 211 10.52 1.25 17.40
C ASP A 211 11.04 -0.20 17.31
N THR A 212 10.21 -1.14 17.77
CA THR A 212 10.56 -2.56 17.92
C THR A 212 9.41 -3.41 17.40
N VAL A 213 9.49 -3.77 16.12
CA VAL A 213 8.54 -4.66 15.47
C VAL A 213 8.93 -6.10 15.74
N GLY A 214 8.06 -6.86 16.42
CA GLY A 214 8.37 -8.20 16.91
C GLY A 214 8.10 -9.31 15.89
N SER A 215 7.20 -9.07 14.93
CA SER A 215 6.90 -9.99 13.83
C SER A 215 6.37 -9.22 12.63
N TYR A 216 6.73 -9.68 11.44
CA TYR A 216 6.20 -9.19 10.17
C TYR A 216 6.20 -10.33 9.14
N ASP A 217 5.34 -10.22 8.14
CA ASP A 217 5.25 -11.15 7.01
C ASP A 217 5.08 -10.35 5.73
N LEU A 218 6.21 -10.16 5.04
CA LEU A 218 6.32 -9.25 3.92
C LEU A 218 6.09 -9.96 2.58
N SER A 219 5.27 -9.33 1.74
CA SER A 219 5.07 -9.71 0.34
C SER A 219 5.30 -8.50 -0.56
N ALA A 220 5.74 -8.76 -1.80
CA ALA A 220 5.98 -7.74 -2.80
C ALA A 220 5.29 -8.10 -4.11
N GLU A 221 4.67 -7.11 -4.73
CA GLU A 221 3.99 -7.22 -6.02
C GLU A 221 4.47 -6.08 -6.92
N ILE A 222 4.70 -6.39 -8.20
CA ILE A 222 4.96 -5.39 -9.22
C ILE A 222 3.76 -5.34 -10.16
N SER A 223 3.29 -4.13 -10.43
CA SER A 223 2.34 -3.83 -11.50
C SER A 223 2.93 -2.80 -12.47
N ALA A 224 2.34 -2.64 -13.64
CA ALA A 224 2.75 -1.66 -14.63
C ALA A 224 1.58 -0.74 -14.99
N VAL A 225 1.90 0.52 -15.25
CA VAL A 225 0.96 1.56 -15.66
C VAL A 225 1.42 2.14 -16.98
N GLY A 226 0.48 2.22 -17.92
CA GLY A 226 0.70 2.74 -19.26
C GLY A 226 0.62 1.67 -20.34
N SER A 227 0.66 2.14 -21.57
CA SER A 227 0.51 1.35 -22.77
C SER A 227 1.46 1.86 -23.83
N ILE A 228 1.85 0.99 -24.75
CA ILE A 228 2.70 1.33 -25.90
C ILE A 228 2.16 0.67 -27.16
N TYR A 229 2.51 1.23 -28.32
CA TYR A 229 2.39 0.56 -29.59
C TYR A 229 3.56 -0.39 -29.82
N VAL A 230 3.22 -1.59 -30.27
CA VAL A 230 4.15 -2.63 -30.70
C VAL A 230 3.74 -3.14 -32.08
N CYS A 231 4.65 -3.82 -32.75
CA CYS A 231 4.39 -4.51 -34.00
C CYS A 231 5.05 -5.89 -34.00
N ASP A 232 4.80 -6.69 -35.03
CA ASP A 232 5.56 -7.90 -35.28
C ASP A 232 6.45 -7.65 -36.52
N VAL A 233 7.73 -8.04 -36.43
CA VAL A 233 8.73 -7.78 -37.47
C VAL A 233 9.24 -9.11 -38.00
N PHE A 234 9.19 -9.29 -39.33
CA PHE A 234 9.89 -10.37 -39.99
C PHE A 234 11.18 -9.84 -40.61
N GLY A 235 12.32 -10.39 -40.21
CA GLY A 235 13.61 -10.15 -40.84
C GLY A 235 14.02 -11.33 -41.70
N ASP A 236 14.27 -11.11 -43.00
CA ASP A 236 14.75 -12.14 -43.91
C ASP A 236 16.29 -12.30 -43.87
N SER A 237 16.78 -13.43 -44.38
CA SER A 237 18.22 -13.75 -44.43
C SER A 237 19.03 -12.88 -45.41
N PHE A 238 18.37 -12.03 -46.20
CA PHE A 238 18.98 -11.14 -47.19
C PHE A 238 19.05 -9.68 -46.70
N GLY A 239 18.60 -9.41 -45.47
CA GLY A 239 18.61 -8.09 -44.84
C GLY A 239 17.36 -7.25 -45.08
N GLY A 240 16.31 -7.83 -45.65
CA GLY A 240 14.98 -7.21 -45.74
C GLY A 240 14.20 -7.37 -44.44
N SER A 241 13.32 -6.42 -44.16
CA SER A 241 12.42 -6.46 -43.00
C SER A 241 11.02 -5.99 -43.36
N THR A 242 10.00 -6.64 -42.81
CA THR A 242 8.59 -6.21 -42.93
C THR A 242 7.96 -6.07 -41.55
N ASN A 243 7.25 -4.96 -41.33
CA ASN A 243 6.50 -4.70 -40.10
C ASN A 243 5.02 -5.03 -40.33
N GLU A 244 4.41 -5.76 -39.41
CA GLU A 244 3.02 -6.17 -39.44
C GLU A 244 2.36 -6.00 -38.06
N ASN A 245 1.03 -6.11 -37.99
CA ASN A 245 0.27 -6.16 -36.74
C ASN A 245 0.60 -5.02 -35.75
N VAL A 246 0.70 -3.79 -36.24
CA VAL A 246 0.83 -2.61 -35.39
C VAL A 246 -0.38 -2.53 -34.47
N ARG A 247 -0.15 -2.47 -33.15
CA ARG A 247 -1.21 -2.50 -32.15
C ARG A 247 -0.75 -1.89 -30.84
N GLN A 248 -1.69 -1.39 -30.06
CA GLN A 248 -1.44 -0.94 -28.69
C GLN A 248 -1.55 -2.12 -27.73
N VAL A 249 -0.64 -2.20 -26.76
CA VAL A 249 -0.63 -3.20 -25.67
C VAL A 249 -0.39 -2.52 -24.33
N ASN A 250 -0.88 -3.12 -23.25
CA ASN A 250 -0.56 -2.67 -21.91
C ASN A 250 0.84 -3.14 -21.52
N ILE A 251 1.59 -2.31 -20.78
CA ILE A 251 2.93 -2.69 -20.32
C ILE A 251 2.86 -3.91 -19.37
N SER A 252 1.74 -4.09 -18.65
CA SER A 252 1.49 -5.28 -17.82
C SER A 252 1.66 -6.59 -18.59
N ASP A 253 1.27 -6.61 -19.87
CA ASP A 253 1.28 -7.80 -20.70
C ASP A 253 2.71 -8.14 -21.18
N LEU A 254 3.64 -7.17 -21.05
CA LEU A 254 5.04 -7.29 -21.46
C LEU A 254 5.97 -7.63 -20.29
N MET A 255 5.49 -7.57 -19.04
CA MET A 255 6.33 -7.66 -17.83
C MET A 255 7.20 -8.93 -17.77
N GLN A 256 6.64 -10.08 -18.16
CA GLN A 256 7.39 -11.34 -18.16
C GLN A 256 8.59 -11.31 -19.13
N TYR A 257 8.44 -10.64 -20.27
CA TYR A 257 9.48 -10.55 -21.30
C TYR A 257 10.55 -9.52 -20.95
N LEU A 258 10.15 -8.49 -20.20
CA LEU A 258 11.06 -7.51 -19.62
C LEU A 258 11.88 -8.09 -18.45
N GLY A 259 11.41 -9.20 -17.87
CA GLY A 259 12.04 -9.85 -16.72
C GLY A 259 11.99 -8.99 -15.46
N VAL A 260 10.94 -8.18 -15.30
CA VAL A 260 10.72 -7.33 -14.14
C VAL A 260 10.10 -8.17 -13.02
N THR A 261 10.84 -8.39 -11.95
CA THR A 261 10.44 -9.26 -10.84
C THR A 261 10.85 -8.68 -9.49
N ALA A 262 10.13 -9.03 -8.43
CA ALA A 262 10.47 -8.72 -7.05
C ALA A 262 10.64 -10.01 -6.24
N SER A 263 11.57 -10.01 -5.30
CA SER A 263 11.71 -11.06 -4.28
C SER A 263 11.89 -10.46 -2.90
N VAL A 264 11.34 -11.12 -1.88
CA VAL A 264 11.42 -10.69 -0.48
C VAL A 264 12.37 -11.61 0.28
N SER A 265 13.29 -11.03 1.05
CA SER A 265 14.15 -11.76 1.99
C SER A 265 14.37 -10.94 3.25
N GLY A 266 13.85 -11.43 4.38
CA GLY A 266 13.82 -10.64 5.62
C GLY A 266 13.06 -9.33 5.40
N ASN A 267 13.70 -8.20 5.75
CA ASN A 267 13.16 -6.86 5.55
C ASN A 267 13.62 -6.20 4.23
N THR A 268 14.14 -6.97 3.28
CA THR A 268 14.64 -6.45 2.01
C THR A 268 13.80 -6.97 0.85
N VAL A 269 13.42 -6.07 -0.05
CA VAL A 269 12.81 -6.38 -1.34
C VAL A 269 13.83 -6.13 -2.44
N THR A 270 14.09 -7.13 -3.28
CA THR A 270 15.01 -7.01 -4.41
C THR A 270 14.22 -6.97 -5.71
N VAL A 271 14.31 -5.86 -6.43
CA VAL A 271 13.74 -5.71 -7.77
C VAL A 271 14.81 -6.01 -8.81
N THR A 272 14.51 -6.88 -9.76
CA THR A 272 15.38 -7.22 -10.89
C THR A 272 14.64 -6.93 -12.19
N ALA A 273 15.34 -6.37 -13.17
CA ALA A 273 14.83 -6.16 -14.52
C ALA A 273 15.89 -6.57 -15.55
N ASN A 274 15.51 -7.28 -16.61
CA ASN A 274 16.46 -7.87 -17.57
C ASN A 274 16.54 -7.10 -18.88
N LYS A 275 15.40 -6.61 -19.38
CA LYS A 275 15.30 -5.78 -20.58
C LYS A 275 14.72 -4.42 -20.25
N VAL A 276 14.94 -3.48 -21.16
CA VAL A 276 14.37 -2.13 -21.16
C VAL A 276 13.28 -2.08 -22.21
N LEU A 277 12.28 -1.21 -22.00
CA LEU A 277 11.29 -0.89 -23.02
C LEU A 277 11.81 0.29 -23.86
N ASP A 278 12.65 0.00 -24.85
CA ASP A 278 13.27 0.97 -25.76
C ASP A 278 13.12 0.52 -27.23
N SER A 279 13.72 1.25 -28.17
CA SER A 279 13.67 0.95 -29.61
C SER A 279 14.34 -0.37 -30.02
N PHE A 280 14.99 -1.08 -29.10
CA PHE A 280 15.57 -2.41 -29.33
C PHE A 280 14.76 -3.52 -28.66
N PHE A 281 13.65 -3.17 -28.00
CA PHE A 281 12.81 -4.14 -27.33
C PHE A 281 11.99 -4.97 -28.31
N TYR A 282 12.05 -6.27 -28.12
CA TYR A 282 11.06 -7.23 -28.59
C TYR A 282 10.81 -8.26 -27.48
N SER A 283 9.59 -8.80 -27.44
CA SER A 283 9.20 -9.74 -26.39
C SER A 283 9.95 -11.07 -26.53
N HIS A 284 9.85 -11.70 -27.71
CA HIS A 284 10.50 -12.95 -28.09
C HIS A 284 10.64 -13.03 -29.61
N SER A 285 11.44 -14.00 -30.07
CA SER A 285 11.70 -14.22 -31.49
C SER A 285 11.61 -15.69 -31.85
N GLU A 286 11.15 -15.99 -33.06
CA GLU A 286 10.98 -17.35 -33.58
C GLU A 286 11.50 -17.42 -35.02
N GLY A 287 12.27 -18.46 -35.34
CA GLY A 287 12.65 -18.72 -36.73
C GLY A 287 11.43 -19.17 -37.53
N ASP A 288 11.37 -18.78 -38.81
CA ASP A 288 10.32 -19.32 -39.66
C ASP A 288 10.53 -20.83 -39.97
N GLU A 289 9.47 -21.51 -40.40
CA GLU A 289 9.48 -22.96 -40.68
C GLU A 289 10.49 -23.36 -41.77
N TYR A 290 10.87 -22.42 -42.64
CA TYR A 290 11.70 -22.66 -43.82
C TYR A 290 13.17 -22.26 -43.63
N GLY A 291 13.53 -21.72 -42.46
CA GLY A 291 14.85 -21.17 -42.17
C GLY A 291 15.21 -19.94 -43.01
N THR A 292 14.21 -19.23 -43.54
CA THR A 292 14.39 -18.07 -44.43
C THR A 292 14.49 -16.74 -43.69
N GLY A 293 14.07 -16.68 -42.44
CA GLY A 293 14.06 -15.48 -41.61
C GLY A 293 13.64 -15.73 -40.17
N THR A 294 13.46 -14.64 -39.43
CA THR A 294 13.09 -14.64 -38.01
C THR A 294 11.98 -13.63 -37.77
N TRP A 295 10.94 -14.06 -37.06
CA TRP A 295 9.91 -13.20 -36.50
C TRP A 295 10.33 -12.67 -35.14
N TYR A 296 10.07 -11.39 -34.90
CA TYR A 296 10.21 -10.68 -33.64
C TYR A 296 8.84 -10.15 -33.25
N TYR A 297 8.34 -10.57 -32.09
CA TYR A 297 6.98 -10.25 -31.66
C TYR A 297 6.96 -9.16 -30.60
N ASN A 298 5.91 -8.33 -30.63
CA ASN A 298 5.78 -7.16 -29.77
C ASN A 298 7.05 -6.27 -29.80
N ASP A 299 7.58 -6.05 -31.00
CA ASP A 299 8.70 -5.16 -31.25
C ASP A 299 8.26 -3.70 -31.05
N TYR A 300 9.10 -2.90 -30.39
CA TYR A 300 8.76 -1.52 -30.04
C TYR A 300 8.63 -0.65 -31.29
N VAL A 301 7.48 0.00 -31.44
CA VAL A 301 7.25 0.89 -32.58
C VAL A 301 7.98 2.22 -32.38
N PHE A 302 8.94 2.50 -33.26
CA PHE A 302 9.77 3.71 -33.27
C PHE A 302 10.00 4.18 -34.71
N TYR A 303 9.91 5.49 -34.94
CA TYR A 303 10.06 6.07 -36.28
C TYR A 303 10.75 7.43 -36.20
N GLU A 304 11.68 7.64 -37.14
CA GLU A 304 12.29 8.93 -37.44
C GLU A 304 12.35 9.14 -38.96
N ASP A 305 12.23 10.39 -39.42
CA ASP A 305 12.08 10.72 -40.86
C ASP A 305 13.21 10.15 -41.75
N TRP A 306 14.44 10.03 -41.22
CA TRP A 306 15.58 9.50 -41.98
C TRP A 306 15.45 8.00 -42.30
N MET A 307 14.60 7.25 -41.57
CA MET A 307 14.38 5.82 -41.78
C MET A 307 13.74 5.54 -43.15
N GLU A 308 12.96 6.48 -43.71
CA GLU A 308 12.42 6.34 -45.08
C GLU A 308 13.52 6.34 -46.15
N GLY A 309 14.65 7.00 -45.87
CA GLY A 309 15.83 7.02 -46.73
C GLY A 309 16.53 5.67 -46.84
N MET A 310 16.20 4.70 -45.98
CA MET A 310 16.74 3.34 -45.99
C MET A 310 15.98 2.39 -46.92
N GLY A 311 14.92 2.85 -47.58
CA GLY A 311 14.16 2.06 -48.55
C GLY A 311 13.04 1.19 -47.95
N THR A 312 12.75 1.32 -46.66
CA THR A 312 11.60 0.69 -45.99
C THR A 312 10.42 1.66 -45.98
N ALA A 313 9.27 1.23 -46.49
CA ALA A 313 8.02 1.99 -46.39
C ALA A 313 7.31 1.65 -45.08
N TYR A 314 6.89 2.66 -44.33
CA TYR A 314 6.16 2.51 -43.06
C TYR A 314 4.71 2.94 -43.24
N SER A 315 3.77 2.18 -42.67
CA SER A 315 2.34 2.53 -42.69
C SER A 315 2.07 3.78 -41.84
N GLU A 316 0.97 4.47 -42.11
CA GLU A 316 0.55 5.61 -41.29
C GLU A 316 0.32 5.20 -39.83
N GLU A 317 -0.29 4.03 -39.61
CA GLU A 317 -0.51 3.45 -38.28
C GLU A 317 0.81 3.23 -37.50
N TYR A 318 1.88 2.81 -38.18
CA TYR A 318 3.20 2.68 -37.56
C TYR A 318 3.74 4.04 -37.11
N LYS A 319 3.61 5.07 -37.94
CA LYS A 319 4.07 6.43 -37.63
C LYS A 319 3.28 7.04 -36.48
N GLU A 320 1.96 6.89 -36.48
CA GLU A 320 1.09 7.32 -35.39
C GLU A 320 1.42 6.59 -34.08
N GLY A 321 1.64 5.27 -34.14
CA GLY A 321 2.07 4.47 -33.00
C GLY A 321 3.43 4.90 -32.44
N ALA A 322 4.38 5.23 -33.31
CA ALA A 322 5.69 5.75 -32.90
C ALA A 322 5.57 7.11 -32.23
N ALA A 323 4.76 8.02 -32.79
CA ALA A 323 4.50 9.33 -32.19
C ALA A 323 3.78 9.21 -30.83
N TYR A 324 2.85 8.26 -30.70
CA TYR A 324 2.23 7.93 -29.43
C TYR A 324 3.28 7.47 -28.41
N ASN A 325 4.11 6.49 -28.77
CA ASN A 325 5.17 5.96 -27.92
C ASN A 325 6.13 7.06 -27.44
N ALA A 326 6.64 7.88 -28.35
CA ALA A 326 7.55 8.97 -28.03
C ALA A 326 6.95 10.00 -27.05
N SER A 327 5.64 10.25 -27.13
CA SER A 327 4.94 11.21 -26.27
C SER A 327 4.43 10.63 -24.94
N HIS A 328 4.24 9.31 -24.85
CA HIS A 328 3.60 8.66 -23.70
C HIS A 328 4.54 7.82 -22.84
N ILE A 329 5.68 7.38 -23.38
CA ILE A 329 6.62 6.51 -22.64
C ILE A 329 7.02 7.14 -21.31
N ASP A 330 7.20 8.47 -21.27
CA ASP A 330 7.60 9.23 -20.09
C ASP A 330 6.53 9.34 -19.00
N SER A 331 5.29 8.92 -19.28
CA SER A 331 4.22 8.79 -18.29
C SER A 331 4.05 7.37 -17.75
N CYS A 332 4.69 6.38 -18.40
CA CYS A 332 4.58 4.98 -18.04
C CYS A 332 5.51 4.64 -16.86
N TYR A 333 5.09 3.77 -15.95
CA TYR A 333 5.91 3.34 -14.81
C TYR A 333 5.54 1.96 -14.30
N TYR A 334 6.45 1.35 -13.55
CA TYR A 334 6.15 0.19 -12.71
C TYR A 334 5.87 0.66 -11.28
N LEU A 335 4.98 -0.04 -10.60
CA LEU A 335 4.68 0.18 -9.19
C LEU A 335 5.11 -1.04 -8.39
N LEU A 336 6.08 -0.87 -7.50
CA LEU A 336 6.40 -1.85 -6.48
C LEU A 336 5.50 -1.60 -5.28
N LYS A 337 4.60 -2.54 -4.97
CA LYS A 337 3.82 -2.55 -3.74
C LYS A 337 4.39 -3.57 -2.77
N VAL A 338 4.57 -3.16 -1.52
CA VAL A 338 5.02 -4.04 -0.43
C VAL A 338 3.96 -4.04 0.66
N THR A 339 3.60 -5.22 1.14
CA THR A 339 2.55 -5.43 2.15
C THR A 339 3.09 -6.25 3.31
N ASP A 340 2.82 -5.83 4.54
CA ASP A 340 2.99 -6.66 5.74
C ASP A 340 1.65 -7.26 6.13
N SER A 341 1.50 -8.58 6.04
CA SER A 341 0.22 -9.25 6.32
C SER A 341 -0.13 -9.27 7.82
N ILE A 342 0.86 -9.05 8.71
CA ILE A 342 0.67 -9.02 10.16
C ILE A 342 0.02 -7.71 10.61
N SER A 343 0.51 -6.56 10.13
CA SER A 343 -0.08 -5.24 10.41
C SER A 343 -1.20 -4.86 9.45
N GLY A 344 -1.27 -5.47 8.27
CA GLY A 344 -2.17 -5.06 7.18
C GLY A 344 -1.69 -3.81 6.45
N LEU A 345 -0.53 -3.24 6.81
CA LEU A 345 0.00 -2.04 6.18
C LEU A 345 0.58 -2.34 4.80
N SER A 346 0.50 -1.34 3.91
CA SER A 346 1.16 -1.37 2.61
C SER A 346 1.83 -0.05 2.29
N THR A 347 2.91 -0.12 1.50
CA THR A 347 3.56 1.05 0.89
C THR A 347 3.84 0.76 -0.58
N SER A 348 4.05 1.80 -1.37
CA SER A 348 4.37 1.63 -2.79
C SER A 348 5.32 2.71 -3.29
N VAL A 349 6.17 2.34 -4.24
CA VAL A 349 7.08 3.25 -4.94
C VAL A 349 6.98 3.05 -6.44
N LYS A 350 7.08 4.14 -7.20
CA LYS A 350 7.19 4.08 -8.65
C LYS A 350 8.63 3.82 -9.05
N PHE A 351 8.85 3.03 -10.08
CA PHE A 351 10.15 2.89 -10.71
C PHE A 351 10.04 2.75 -12.22
N TRP A 352 11.14 3.05 -12.90
CA TRP A 352 11.31 2.79 -14.33
C TRP A 352 12.60 2.02 -14.56
N VAL A 353 12.67 1.30 -15.67
CA VAL A 353 13.86 0.54 -16.04
C VAL A 353 14.52 1.25 -17.21
N SER A 354 15.78 1.61 -17.08
CA SER A 354 16.58 2.26 -18.12
C SER A 354 17.78 1.40 -18.52
N THR A 355 18.35 1.69 -19.68
CA THR A 355 19.70 1.23 -19.99
C THR A 355 20.63 1.98 -19.04
N GLY A 356 21.31 1.27 -18.13
CA GLY A 356 22.28 1.91 -17.23
C GLY A 356 23.26 2.79 -18.01
N VAL A 357 23.72 3.89 -17.41
CA VAL A 357 24.54 4.93 -18.06
C VAL A 357 25.63 4.30 -18.93
N SER A 358 25.48 4.37 -20.25
CA SER A 358 26.36 3.71 -21.22
C SER A 358 27.35 4.67 -21.87
N SER A 359 27.26 5.98 -21.62
CA SER A 359 28.27 6.94 -22.07
C SER A 359 28.32 8.24 -21.26
N VAL A 360 29.49 8.88 -21.27
CA VAL A 360 29.73 10.27 -20.89
C VAL A 360 29.72 11.08 -22.20
N GLN A 361 28.83 12.06 -22.33
CA GLN A 361 28.95 13.07 -23.38
C GLN A 361 29.78 14.24 -22.85
N LEU A 362 30.84 14.59 -23.55
CA LEU A 362 31.51 15.88 -23.36
C LEU A 362 30.62 16.95 -23.97
N SER A 363 30.20 17.95 -23.18
CA SER A 363 29.64 19.17 -23.76
C SER A 363 30.75 19.86 -24.55
N GLU A 364 30.50 20.21 -25.81
CA GLU A 364 31.37 21.11 -26.57
C GLU A 364 31.37 22.51 -25.93
N SER A 365 32.10 22.67 -24.83
CA SER A 365 32.59 23.97 -24.40
C SER A 365 34.00 24.10 -24.96
N ALA A 366 34.06 24.61 -26.20
CA ALA A 366 35.24 25.08 -26.94
C ALA A 366 36.62 24.74 -26.31
N ILE A 367 37.33 23.78 -26.91
CA ILE A 367 38.78 23.67 -26.71
C ILE A 367 39.43 24.78 -27.53
N SER A 368 39.83 25.87 -26.88
CA SER A 368 40.72 26.87 -27.48
C SER A 368 42.17 26.47 -27.21
N PHE A 369 42.96 26.29 -28.27
CA PHE A 369 44.41 26.11 -28.21
C PHE A 369 45.14 27.45 -28.21
#